data_AF-A0A958AZX5-F1
#
_entry.id   AF-A0A958AZX5-F1
#
_cell.length_a   1.000
_cell.length_b   1.000
_cell.length_c   1.000
_cell.angle_alpha   90.00
_cell.angle_beta   90.00
_cell.angle_gamma   90.00
#
_symmetry.space_group_name_H-M   'P 1'
#
loop_
_entity.id
_entity.type
_entity.pdbx_description
1 polymer ?
#
loop_
_entity_poly.entity_id
_entity_poly.type
_entity_poly.pdbx_seq_one_letter_code
_entity_poly.pdbx_strand_id
1 'polypeptide(L)'
;AVLSGSVALLGRSEAGTVGPSQNLRVLREDRPERGMDDDPNQRLNLSTVLLALLLILGSYAFLQVQTILPTPQQGPVSYAALMRFEQSSDEMTGAPKWVDLSQRPLWSDMAELYVQADNPPLRPDASKAEIDAAIARQAAAVTSKVDYTQMPQNETLAVWSLELGSEYEKLWVTTNRDDQKVVFNIAWFPGWRAYLMDGEDGPIIGELPLEREDGPLARIVVPVPQGENVILLRFDDTPVRQAGFWIAMFGWLVLLAVILAGLAFRVWRRGGQ
;
A
#
# COMPACT_ATOMS: atom_id res chain seq x y z
N ALA A 1 -16.28 -33.70 -42.61
CA ALA A 1 -16.79 -32.41 -43.12
C ALA A 1 -15.59 -31.45 -43.21
N VAL A 2 -15.05 -31.03 -44.36
CA VAL A 2 -15.58 -30.97 -45.75
C VAL A 2 -16.84 -30.10 -45.79
N LEU A 3 -16.96 -28.94 -46.47
CA LEU A 3 -16.14 -28.20 -47.45
C LEU A 3 -15.70 -26.82 -46.90
N SER A 4 -14.72 -26.05 -47.41
CA SER A 4 -13.81 -26.15 -48.58
C SER A 4 -14.38 -25.71 -49.97
N GLY A 5 -14.42 -24.39 -50.28
CA GLY A 5 -14.92 -23.89 -51.58
C GLY A 5 -14.40 -22.53 -52.04
N SER A 6 -13.41 -22.52 -52.94
CA SER A 6 -13.01 -21.35 -53.75
C SER A 6 -13.62 -21.46 -55.15
N VAL A 7 -14.09 -20.35 -55.73
CA VAL A 7 -14.31 -20.23 -57.18
C VAL A 7 -13.85 -18.85 -57.65
N ALA A 8 -13.05 -18.84 -58.72
CA ALA A 8 -12.75 -17.68 -59.53
C ALA A 8 -13.11 -18.00 -60.98
N LEU A 9 -13.42 -16.97 -61.79
CA LEU A 9 -13.18 -16.81 -63.24
C LEU A 9 -14.31 -16.10 -64.00
N LEU A 10 -13.89 -15.45 -65.11
CA LEU A 10 -14.68 -14.87 -66.21
C LEU A 10 -15.50 -13.62 -65.83
N GLY A 11 -15.31 -12.43 -66.40
CA GLY A 11 -14.45 -12.02 -67.52
C GLY A 11 -15.25 -11.77 -68.80
N ARG A 12 -15.47 -10.49 -69.13
CA ARG A 12 -15.82 -10.06 -70.50
C ARG A 12 -15.35 -8.63 -70.75
N SER A 13 -14.51 -8.48 -71.76
CA SER A 13 -14.20 -7.20 -72.40
C SER A 13 -15.28 -6.92 -73.44
N GLU A 14 -15.73 -5.67 -73.53
CA GLU A 14 -16.06 -5.05 -74.81
C GLU A 14 -15.38 -3.68 -74.89
N ALA A 15 -14.93 -3.34 -76.09
CA ALA A 15 -14.16 -2.14 -76.37
C ALA A 15 -14.78 -1.38 -77.55
N GLY A 16 -14.60 -0.06 -77.51
CA GLY A 16 -14.92 0.87 -78.60
C GLY A 16 -16.05 1.85 -78.27
N THR A 17 -16.04 3.07 -78.79
CA THR A 17 -14.98 3.84 -79.50
C THR A 17 -15.53 5.25 -79.71
N VAL A 18 -14.70 6.30 -79.55
CA VAL A 18 -14.76 7.61 -80.28
C VAL A 18 -16.13 8.35 -80.34
N GLY A 19 -16.25 9.64 -79.99
CA GLY A 19 -15.24 10.69 -79.88
C GLY A 19 -15.82 12.04 -79.38
N PRO A 20 -15.22 13.19 -79.72
CA PRO A 20 -15.33 14.41 -78.92
C PRO A 20 -16.35 15.44 -79.44
N SER A 21 -16.84 16.33 -78.55
CA SER A 21 -16.69 17.80 -78.66
C SER A 21 -17.69 18.62 -77.78
N GLN A 22 -17.38 19.91 -77.61
CA GLN A 22 -18.27 21.04 -77.22
C GLN A 22 -18.57 21.32 -75.74
N ASN A 23 -17.67 22.11 -75.14
CA ASN A 23 -17.95 23.41 -74.50
C ASN A 23 -19.41 23.77 -74.10
N LEU A 24 -19.66 23.85 -72.79
CA LEU A 24 -20.55 24.82 -72.13
C LEU A 24 -19.99 25.00 -70.70
N ARG A 25 -19.16 26.01 -70.42
CA ARG A 25 -19.49 27.43 -70.22
C ARG A 25 -20.39 27.69 -69.01
N VAL A 26 -19.71 27.92 -67.87
CA VAL A 26 -20.16 28.74 -66.73
C VAL A 26 -21.46 28.31 -66.04
N LEU A 27 -21.31 27.56 -64.95
CA LEU A 27 -21.96 27.93 -63.69
C LEU A 27 -20.88 28.06 -62.61
N ARG A 28 -20.63 29.31 -62.21
CA ARG A 28 -19.82 29.67 -61.04
C ARG A 28 -20.75 29.53 -59.84
N GLU A 29 -20.75 28.37 -59.23
CA GLU A 29 -21.49 28.11 -58.01
C GLU A 29 -20.49 28.20 -56.85
N ASP A 30 -20.62 29.24 -56.03
CA ASP A 30 -19.69 29.55 -54.95
C ASP A 30 -19.70 28.42 -53.92
N ARG A 31 -18.73 27.51 -54.04
CA ARG A 31 -18.46 26.50 -53.03
C ARG A 31 -17.79 27.22 -51.85
N PRO A 32 -18.47 27.42 -50.70
CA PRO A 32 -17.83 28.06 -49.57
C PRO A 32 -16.64 27.19 -49.16
N GLU A 33 -15.48 27.82 -48.99
CA GLU A 33 -14.33 27.14 -48.41
C GLU A 33 -14.76 26.64 -47.02
N ARG A 34 -14.87 25.32 -46.89
CA ARG A 34 -15.02 24.68 -45.59
C ARG A 34 -13.68 24.81 -44.89
N GLY A 35 -13.45 25.99 -44.31
CA GLY A 35 -12.34 26.27 -43.42
C GLY A 35 -12.27 25.17 -42.38
N MET A 36 -11.12 24.49 -42.34
CA MET A 36 -10.83 23.46 -41.37
C MET A 36 -10.46 24.15 -40.04
N ASP A 37 -11.43 24.85 -39.45
CA ASP A 37 -11.32 25.55 -38.17
C ASP A 37 -11.34 24.56 -36.98
N ASP A 38 -10.53 23.51 -37.07
CA ASP A 38 -10.15 22.68 -35.93
C ASP A 38 -9.05 23.42 -35.15
N ASP A 39 -9.42 24.50 -34.46
CA ASP A 39 -8.55 25.14 -33.46
C ASP A 39 -8.33 24.13 -32.31
N PRO A 40 -7.10 23.60 -32.13
CA PRO A 40 -6.86 22.55 -31.13
C PRO A 40 -6.88 23.09 -29.69
N ASN A 41 -7.13 24.40 -29.49
CA ASN A 41 -7.01 25.03 -28.18
C ASN A 41 -8.35 25.17 -27.43
N GLN A 42 -8.40 24.43 -26.31
CA GLN A 42 -8.95 24.94 -25.05
C GLN A 42 -10.47 25.22 -24.99
N ARG A 43 -11.27 24.20 -25.30
CA ARG A 43 -12.48 23.96 -24.49
C ARG A 43 -12.16 22.87 -23.47
N LEU A 44 -12.41 23.14 -22.19
CA LEU A 44 -12.55 22.09 -21.17
C LEU A 44 -13.74 21.23 -21.63
N ASN A 45 -13.43 20.13 -22.32
CA ASN A 45 -14.46 19.29 -22.91
C ASN A 45 -15.31 18.71 -21.78
N LEU A 46 -16.63 18.76 -21.94
CA LEU A 46 -17.58 18.23 -20.96
C LEU A 46 -17.26 16.76 -20.64
N SER A 47 -16.81 15.99 -21.63
CA SER A 47 -16.32 14.63 -21.47
C SER A 47 -15.12 14.51 -20.51
N THR A 48 -14.17 15.46 -20.56
CA THR A 48 -13.00 15.47 -19.66
C THR A 48 -13.39 15.83 -18.24
N VAL A 49 -14.31 16.78 -18.06
CA VAL A 49 -14.84 17.16 -16.73
C VAL A 49 -15.63 15.99 -16.14
N LEU A 50 -16.50 15.35 -16.93
CA LEU A 50 -17.24 14.16 -16.51
C LEU A 50 -16.31 13.00 -16.15
N LEU A 51 -15.27 12.73 -16.94
CA LEU A 51 -14.29 11.68 -16.65
C LEU A 51 -13.54 11.96 -15.34
N ALA A 52 -13.11 13.19 -15.11
CA ALA A 52 -12.45 13.58 -13.85
C ALA A 52 -13.40 13.44 -12.64
N LEU A 53 -14.65 13.90 -12.75
CA LEU A 53 -15.67 13.72 -11.71
C LEU A 53 -15.95 12.25 -11.41
N LEU A 54 -16.04 11.42 -12.45
CA LEU A 54 -16.32 9.99 -12.33
C LEU A 54 -15.13 9.22 -11.73
N LEU A 55 -13.90 9.61 -12.05
CA LEU A 55 -12.69 9.12 -11.38
C LEU A 55 -12.65 9.52 -9.89
N ILE A 56 -12.98 10.78 -9.56
CA ILE A 56 -13.00 11.26 -8.17
C ILE A 56 -14.10 10.55 -7.36
N LEU A 57 -15.33 10.45 -7.87
CA LEU A 57 -16.40 9.70 -7.20
C LEU A 57 -16.09 8.20 -7.13
N GLY A 58 -15.50 7.61 -8.17
CA GLY A 58 -15.07 6.21 -8.16
C GLY A 58 -13.98 5.94 -7.11
N SER A 59 -13.07 6.90 -6.90
CA SER A 59 -12.03 6.82 -5.87
C SER A 59 -12.58 6.90 -4.44
N TYR A 60 -13.78 7.47 -4.24
CA TYR A 60 -14.38 7.62 -2.91
C TYR A 60 -14.58 6.28 -2.19
N ALA A 61 -14.90 5.21 -2.93
CA ALA A 61 -15.01 3.87 -2.36
C ALA A 61 -13.69 3.33 -1.77
N PHE A 62 -12.54 3.81 -2.26
CA PHE A 62 -11.21 3.42 -1.77
C PHE A 62 -10.71 4.29 -0.60
N LEU A 63 -11.41 5.38 -0.26
CA LEU A 63 -11.10 6.21 0.92
C LEU A 63 -11.64 5.61 2.22
N GLN A 64 -12.52 4.60 2.15
CA GLN A 64 -13.04 3.90 3.31
C GLN A 64 -12.48 2.48 3.38
N VAL A 65 -11.54 2.24 4.29
CA VAL A 65 -11.13 0.87 4.64
C VAL A 65 -12.24 0.24 5.48
N GLN A 66 -13.22 -0.37 4.80
CA GLN A 66 -14.25 -1.16 5.48
C GLN A 66 -13.72 -2.56 5.74
N THR A 67 -13.29 -2.81 6.99
CA THR A 67 -12.97 -4.15 7.48
C THR A 67 -14.26 -4.95 7.67
N ILE A 68 -14.73 -5.58 6.58
CA ILE A 68 -15.83 -6.53 6.66
C ILE A 68 -15.34 -7.74 7.46
N LEU A 69 -15.83 -7.86 8.70
CA LEU A 69 -15.62 -9.06 9.51
C LEU A 69 -16.13 -10.29 8.72
N PRO A 70 -15.33 -11.35 8.56
CA PRO A 70 -15.71 -12.49 7.75
C PRO A 70 -17.00 -13.13 8.28
N THR A 71 -17.89 -13.50 7.36
CA THR A 71 -19.16 -14.12 7.74
C THR A 71 -18.92 -15.50 8.38
N PRO A 72 -19.75 -15.97 9.32
CA PRO A 72 -19.54 -17.25 9.99
C PRO A 72 -19.42 -18.47 9.04
N GLN A 73 -19.95 -18.37 7.81
CA GLN A 73 -19.81 -19.42 6.78
C GLN A 73 -18.47 -19.40 6.04
N GLN A 74 -17.75 -18.29 6.04
CA GLN A 74 -16.40 -18.17 5.45
C GLN A 74 -15.31 -18.67 6.40
N GLY A 75 -15.65 -18.91 7.67
CA GLY A 75 -14.73 -19.24 8.75
C GLY A 75 -13.89 -18.03 9.19
N PRO A 76 -13.31 -18.06 10.39
CA PRO A 76 -12.22 -17.15 10.71
C PRO A 76 -11.03 -17.51 9.83
N VAL A 77 -10.54 -16.56 9.02
CA VAL A 77 -9.19 -16.64 8.46
C VAL A 77 -8.24 -16.42 9.62
N SER A 78 -7.88 -17.49 10.33
CA SER A 78 -7.01 -17.38 11.48
C SER A 78 -5.60 -16.96 11.05
N TYR A 79 -4.90 -16.21 11.90
CA TYR A 79 -3.51 -15.84 11.63
C TYR A 79 -2.64 -17.06 11.36
N ALA A 80 -2.92 -18.20 12.00
CA ALA A 80 -2.26 -19.46 11.71
C ALA A 80 -2.61 -20.05 10.34
N ALA A 81 -3.87 -19.99 9.90
CA ALA A 81 -4.25 -20.43 8.56
C ALA A 81 -3.55 -19.58 7.48
N LEU A 82 -3.42 -18.26 7.70
CA LEU A 82 -2.63 -17.37 6.86
C LEU A 82 -1.14 -17.74 6.90
N MET A 83 -0.54 -17.88 8.09
CA MET A 83 0.88 -18.23 8.24
C MET A 83 1.21 -19.61 7.63
N ARG A 84 0.33 -20.61 7.76
CA ARG A 84 0.47 -21.92 7.09
C ARG A 84 0.33 -21.80 5.57
N PHE A 85 -0.54 -20.91 5.08
CA PHE A 85 -0.67 -20.65 3.64
C PHE A 85 0.59 -19.97 3.08
N GLU A 86 1.09 -18.93 3.72
CA GLU A 86 2.34 -18.26 3.35
C GLU A 86 3.53 -19.23 3.41
N GLN A 87 3.62 -20.07 4.46
CA GLN A 87 4.64 -21.10 4.60
C GLN A 87 4.59 -22.16 3.48
N SER A 88 3.41 -22.68 3.18
CA SER A 88 3.23 -23.75 2.20
C SER A 88 3.30 -23.27 0.74
N SER A 89 3.09 -21.98 0.52
CA SER A 89 3.20 -21.34 -0.80
C SER A 89 4.60 -20.77 -1.09
N ASP A 90 5.50 -20.77 -0.09
CA ASP A 90 6.75 -19.97 -0.07
C ASP A 90 6.50 -18.46 -0.30
N GLU A 91 5.27 -18.01 0.02
CA GLU A 91 4.79 -16.64 -0.17
C GLU A 91 4.86 -15.81 1.13
N MET A 92 5.93 -15.94 1.90
CA MET A 92 6.33 -14.92 2.90
C MET A 92 6.92 -13.68 2.18
N THR A 93 6.20 -13.18 1.18
CA THR A 93 6.59 -12.24 0.12
C THR A 93 6.59 -10.78 0.61
N GLY A 94 7.45 -10.51 1.59
CA GLY A 94 7.54 -9.19 2.22
C GLY A 94 8.88 -8.98 2.92
N ALA A 95 9.99 -9.04 2.17
CA ALA A 95 11.30 -8.70 2.70
C ALA A 95 11.65 -7.23 2.45
N PRO A 96 11.92 -6.43 3.50
CA PRO A 96 12.69 -5.21 3.34
C PRO A 96 14.03 -5.53 2.66
N LYS A 97 14.50 -4.68 1.74
CA LYS A 97 15.73 -4.89 0.93
C LYS A 97 16.99 -5.20 1.77
N TRP A 98 16.97 -4.85 3.05
CA TRP A 98 18.08 -5.02 3.99
C TRP A 98 18.19 -6.42 4.58
N VAL A 99 17.15 -7.26 4.46
CA VAL A 99 17.15 -8.65 4.95
C VAL A 99 17.83 -9.57 3.92
N ASP A 100 18.79 -10.37 4.36
CA ASP A 100 19.36 -11.44 3.53
C ASP A 100 18.39 -12.62 3.45
N LEU A 101 17.72 -12.73 2.31
CA LEU A 101 16.79 -13.82 2.01
C LEU A 101 17.44 -15.21 2.03
N SER A 102 18.76 -15.31 1.79
CA SER A 102 19.46 -16.61 1.73
C SER A 102 19.77 -17.20 3.11
N GLN A 103 19.78 -16.35 4.14
CA GLN A 103 20.06 -16.72 5.54
C GLN A 103 18.88 -16.49 6.48
N ARG A 104 17.75 -16.02 5.95
CA ARG A 104 16.50 -15.90 6.71
C ARG A 104 16.01 -17.31 7.08
N PRO A 105 15.61 -17.56 8.35
CA PRO A 105 14.84 -18.74 8.70
C PRO A 105 13.55 -18.79 7.86
N LEU A 106 13.29 -19.91 7.20
CA LEU A 106 12.04 -20.16 6.44
C LEU A 106 10.79 -20.13 7.35
N TRP A 107 11.00 -20.09 8.66
CA TRP A 107 9.96 -20.06 9.67
C TRP A 107 10.46 -19.30 10.90
N SER A 108 9.57 -18.54 11.54
CA SER A 108 9.88 -17.79 12.77
C SER A 108 9.30 -18.53 13.98
N ASP A 109 10.03 -18.56 15.10
CA ASP A 109 9.51 -19.09 16.37
C ASP A 109 8.20 -18.39 16.79
N MET A 110 8.04 -17.10 16.42
CA MET A 110 6.79 -16.37 16.65
C MET A 110 5.66 -16.84 15.72
N ALA A 111 5.96 -17.22 14.48
CA ALA A 111 4.99 -17.82 13.56
C ALA A 111 4.59 -19.24 14.02
N GLU A 112 5.53 -20.00 14.57
CA GLU A 112 5.27 -21.28 15.22
C GLU A 112 4.31 -21.12 16.42
N LEU A 113 4.53 -20.11 17.28
CA LEU A 113 3.60 -19.80 18.37
C LEU A 113 2.18 -19.50 17.86
N TYR A 114 2.03 -18.70 16.80
CA TYR A 114 0.72 -18.47 16.18
C TYR A 114 0.11 -19.74 15.58
N VAL A 115 0.91 -20.60 14.94
CA VAL A 115 0.44 -21.86 14.34
C VAL A 115 0.04 -22.90 15.39
N GLN A 116 0.72 -22.94 16.53
CA GLN A 116 0.34 -23.75 17.68
C GLN A 116 -0.89 -23.18 18.41
N ALA A 117 -1.07 -21.86 18.43
CA ALA A 117 -2.23 -21.19 19.05
C ALA A 117 -3.58 -21.53 18.42
N ASP A 118 -3.58 -21.85 17.13
CA ASP A 118 -4.77 -22.23 16.36
C ASP A 118 -5.02 -23.75 16.37
N ASN A 119 -4.08 -24.54 16.87
CA ASN A 119 -4.25 -25.98 17.06
C ASN A 119 -3.72 -26.43 18.43
N PRO A 120 -4.27 -25.89 19.53
CA PRO A 120 -3.87 -26.23 20.89
C PRO A 120 -4.01 -27.75 21.11
N PRO A 121 -3.14 -28.39 21.91
CA PRO A 121 -3.20 -29.83 22.20
C PRO A 121 -4.40 -30.14 23.11
N LEU A 122 -5.58 -30.17 22.50
CA LEU A 122 -6.86 -30.48 23.11
C LEU A 122 -7.21 -31.95 22.92
N ARG A 123 -8.07 -32.45 23.81
CA ARG A 123 -8.62 -33.80 23.68
C ARG A 123 -9.62 -33.84 22.52
N PRO A 124 -9.81 -34.98 21.83
CA PRO A 124 -10.77 -35.10 20.72
C PRO A 124 -12.23 -34.79 21.09
N ASP A 125 -12.55 -34.82 22.39
CA ASP A 125 -13.85 -34.54 23.00
C ASP A 125 -13.99 -33.11 23.55
N ALA A 126 -13.02 -32.22 23.30
CA ALA A 126 -13.04 -30.85 23.82
C ALA A 126 -14.25 -30.03 23.36
N SER A 127 -14.89 -29.35 24.31
CA SER A 127 -16.03 -28.48 24.04
C SER A 127 -15.62 -27.18 23.34
N LYS A 128 -16.57 -26.54 22.65
CA LYS A 128 -16.34 -25.24 21.98
C LYS A 128 -15.76 -24.20 22.95
N ALA A 129 -16.22 -24.17 24.21
CA ALA A 129 -15.72 -23.24 25.21
C ALA A 129 -14.25 -23.50 25.60
N GLU A 130 -13.80 -24.75 25.61
CA GLU A 130 -12.40 -25.11 25.85
C GLU A 130 -11.51 -24.75 24.65
N ILE A 131 -12.03 -24.93 23.42
CA ILE A 131 -11.39 -24.49 22.17
C ILE A 131 -11.23 -22.96 22.17
N ASP A 132 -12.33 -22.22 22.36
CA ASP A 132 -12.32 -20.75 22.41
C ASP A 132 -11.36 -20.24 23.50
N ALA A 133 -11.35 -20.86 24.69
CA ALA A 133 -10.48 -20.49 25.80
C ALA A 133 -9.00 -20.90 25.60
N ALA A 134 -8.71 -21.91 24.77
CA ALA A 134 -7.34 -22.30 24.42
C ALA A 134 -6.77 -21.34 23.36
N ILE A 135 -7.54 -21.06 22.30
CA ILE A 135 -7.21 -20.03 21.29
C ILE A 135 -6.97 -18.69 21.99
N ALA A 136 -7.84 -18.27 22.91
CA ALA A 136 -7.66 -17.01 23.64
C ALA A 136 -6.37 -16.99 24.49
N ARG A 137 -6.06 -18.08 25.21
CA ARG A 137 -4.83 -18.20 26.02
C ARG A 137 -3.55 -18.13 25.17
N GLN A 138 -3.61 -18.64 23.94
CA GLN A 138 -2.42 -18.83 23.12
C GLN A 138 -2.25 -17.71 22.08
N ALA A 139 -3.32 -17.04 21.66
CA ALA A 139 -3.26 -15.72 21.05
C ALA A 139 -2.70 -14.66 22.02
N ALA A 140 -2.98 -14.79 23.32
CA ALA A 140 -2.36 -13.99 24.38
C ALA A 140 -0.90 -14.37 24.69
N ALA A 141 -0.32 -15.39 24.05
CA ALA A 141 1.07 -15.81 24.30
C ALA A 141 2.11 -14.96 23.55
N VAL A 142 1.73 -14.27 22.46
CA VAL A 142 2.61 -13.32 21.76
C VAL A 142 2.36 -11.92 22.32
N THR A 143 2.99 -11.61 23.45
CA THR A 143 2.81 -10.37 24.22
C THR A 143 3.72 -9.22 23.79
N SER A 144 4.69 -9.48 22.90
CA SER A 144 5.78 -8.55 22.58
C SER A 144 6.49 -8.93 21.28
N LYS A 145 7.09 -7.95 20.58
CA LYS A 145 8.03 -8.17 19.48
C LYS A 145 9.49 -8.17 19.97
N VAL A 146 9.79 -8.00 21.26
CA VAL A 146 11.17 -7.96 21.79
C VAL A 146 11.84 -9.34 21.73
N ASP A 147 13.13 -9.38 21.43
CA ASP A 147 13.94 -10.59 21.51
C ASP A 147 14.45 -10.83 22.95
N TYR A 148 13.61 -11.44 23.78
CA TYR A 148 13.95 -11.82 25.15
C TYR A 148 15.12 -12.81 25.27
N THR A 149 15.57 -13.45 24.18
CA THR A 149 16.77 -14.32 24.22
C THR A 149 18.06 -13.52 24.33
N GLN A 150 18.04 -12.27 23.83
CA GLN A 150 19.16 -11.32 23.88
C GLN A 150 19.05 -10.36 25.08
N MET A 151 17.84 -10.19 25.63
CA MET A 151 17.59 -9.31 26.77
C MET A 151 17.68 -10.11 28.08
N PRO A 152 18.80 -10.07 28.84
CA PRO A 152 18.78 -10.58 30.21
C PRO A 152 17.66 -9.87 30.99
N GLN A 153 17.02 -10.59 31.91
CA GLN A 153 15.97 -10.06 32.78
C GLN A 153 16.50 -10.03 34.21
N ASN A 154 17.37 -9.06 34.48
CA ASN A 154 18.12 -8.95 35.73
C ASN A 154 18.44 -7.49 36.08
N GLU A 155 19.34 -7.26 37.03
CA GLU A 155 19.72 -5.90 37.47
C GLU A 155 20.43 -5.06 36.39
N THR A 156 20.94 -5.67 35.31
CA THR A 156 21.69 -4.99 34.23
C THR A 156 20.76 -4.39 33.20
N LEU A 157 19.77 -5.19 32.79
CA LEU A 157 18.70 -4.83 31.88
C LEU A 157 17.46 -5.64 32.31
N ALA A 158 16.30 -5.02 32.27
CA ALA A 158 15.02 -5.73 32.24
C ALA A 158 14.07 -4.97 31.33
N VAL A 159 13.26 -5.72 30.58
CA VAL A 159 12.39 -5.19 29.52
C VAL A 159 11.02 -5.83 29.68
N TRP A 160 9.97 -5.02 29.68
CA TRP A 160 8.60 -5.50 29.79
C TRP A 160 7.71 -4.82 28.75
N SER A 161 6.89 -5.59 28.05
CA SER A 161 5.89 -5.05 27.11
C SER A 161 4.68 -4.55 27.89
N LEU A 162 4.42 -3.24 27.79
CA LEU A 162 3.25 -2.60 28.38
C LEU A 162 2.05 -2.67 27.43
N GLU A 163 2.29 -2.47 26.13
CA GLU A 163 1.23 -2.32 25.13
C GLU A 163 1.71 -2.75 23.74
N LEU A 164 0.89 -3.51 23.02
CA LEU A 164 1.24 -4.09 21.73
C LEU A 164 0.20 -3.74 20.66
N GLY A 165 0.60 -2.97 19.64
CA GLY A 165 -0.19 -2.72 18.43
C GLY A 165 0.38 -3.42 17.20
N SER A 166 -0.29 -3.28 16.05
CA SER A 166 0.25 -3.68 14.74
C SER A 166 1.43 -2.78 14.32
N GLU A 167 1.27 -1.48 14.54
CA GLU A 167 2.16 -0.41 14.10
C GLU A 167 3.00 0.17 15.25
N TYR A 168 2.86 -0.34 16.48
CA TYR A 168 3.64 0.12 17.63
C TYR A 168 3.87 -0.97 18.69
N GLU A 169 4.77 -0.67 19.62
CA GLU A 169 4.93 -1.37 20.88
C GLU A 169 5.47 -0.41 21.94
N LYS A 170 4.86 -0.41 23.13
CA LYS A 170 5.27 0.36 24.29
C LYS A 170 5.95 -0.58 25.28
N LEU A 171 7.16 -0.24 25.69
CA LEU A 171 7.98 -1.01 26.61
C LEU A 171 8.29 -0.19 27.86
N TRP A 172 8.26 -0.83 29.01
CA TRP A 172 9.03 -0.41 30.18
C TRP A 172 10.41 -1.04 30.07
N VAL A 173 11.47 -0.24 30.26
CA VAL A 173 12.85 -0.71 30.26
C VAL A 173 13.60 -0.08 31.43
N THR A 174 14.27 -0.91 32.22
CA THR A 174 15.26 -0.44 33.19
C THR A 174 16.64 -0.98 32.84
N THR A 175 17.66 -0.13 32.92
CA THR A 175 19.06 -0.54 32.72
C THR A 175 19.99 0.22 33.66
N ASN A 176 20.97 -0.49 34.23
CA ASN A 176 21.99 0.11 35.07
C ASN A 176 23.24 0.58 34.29
N ARG A 177 23.24 0.45 32.95
CA ARG A 177 24.31 0.89 32.03
C ARG A 177 23.77 1.75 30.89
N ASP A 178 24.66 2.48 30.24
CA ASP A 178 24.43 3.36 29.08
C ASP A 178 24.72 2.69 27.72
N ASP A 179 25.21 1.45 27.71
CA ASP A 179 25.57 0.68 26.50
C ASP A 179 24.53 -0.37 26.09
N GLN A 180 23.42 -0.49 26.81
CA GLN A 180 22.38 -1.48 26.55
C GLN A 180 21.49 -1.10 25.36
N LYS A 181 21.01 -2.12 24.65
CA LYS A 181 20.15 -1.96 23.46
C LYS A 181 19.04 -2.99 23.50
N VAL A 182 17.83 -2.58 23.13
CA VAL A 182 16.69 -3.48 22.94
C VAL A 182 16.60 -3.90 21.48
N VAL A 183 16.57 -5.22 21.24
CA VAL A 183 16.43 -5.81 19.90
C VAL A 183 14.98 -6.25 19.71
N PHE A 184 14.38 -5.85 18.59
CA PHE A 184 13.02 -6.25 18.23
C PHE A 184 13.05 -7.25 17.08
N ASN A 185 12.24 -8.30 17.15
CA ASN A 185 12.00 -9.32 16.13
C ASN A 185 11.14 -8.81 14.96
N ILE A 186 11.41 -7.58 14.52
CA ILE A 186 10.91 -6.97 13.28
C ILE A 186 12.08 -6.43 12.48
N ALA A 187 12.04 -6.68 11.17
CA ALA A 187 13.05 -6.18 10.24
C ALA A 187 12.98 -4.65 10.12
N TRP A 188 14.13 -4.01 10.06
CA TRP A 188 14.27 -2.57 9.93
C TRP A 188 13.67 -2.07 8.61
N PHE A 189 12.93 -0.96 8.68
CA PHE A 189 12.34 -0.30 7.52
C PHE A 189 12.26 1.24 7.73
N PRO A 190 12.51 2.07 6.70
CA PRO A 190 12.36 3.52 6.77
C PRO A 190 10.93 3.96 7.11
N GLY A 191 10.69 4.32 8.37
CA GLY A 191 9.37 4.66 8.90
C GLY A 191 9.28 4.38 10.40
N TRP A 192 9.99 3.35 10.89
CA TRP A 192 10.10 3.10 12.32
C TRP A 192 10.82 4.24 13.05
N ARG A 193 10.28 4.59 14.23
CA ARG A 193 10.73 5.63 15.14
C ARG A 193 10.62 5.13 16.57
N ALA A 194 11.57 5.50 17.42
CA ALA A 194 11.63 5.10 18.82
C ALA A 194 11.59 6.36 19.66
N TYR A 195 10.74 6.38 20.67
CA TYR A 195 10.45 7.57 21.45
C TYR A 195 10.61 7.27 22.94
N LEU A 196 11.22 8.20 23.66
CA LEU A 196 11.24 8.20 25.12
C LEU A 196 9.97 8.89 25.63
N MET A 197 9.26 8.29 26.57
CA MET A 197 8.01 8.78 27.16
C MET A 197 8.17 9.17 28.63
N ASP A 198 7.34 10.11 29.09
CA ASP A 198 7.26 10.55 30.49
C ASP A 198 6.44 9.58 31.36
N GLY A 199 6.97 8.36 31.54
CA GLY A 199 6.24 7.24 32.14
C GLY A 199 5.24 6.58 31.17
N GLU A 200 4.39 5.70 31.69
CA GLU A 200 3.59 4.75 30.88
C GLU A 200 2.53 5.43 30.00
N ASP A 201 1.91 6.50 30.50
CA ASP A 201 0.83 7.26 29.82
C ASP A 201 1.23 8.72 29.52
N GLY A 202 2.52 9.06 29.67
CA GLY A 202 3.03 10.41 29.47
C GLY A 202 3.19 10.82 28.00
N PRO A 203 3.45 12.11 27.74
CA PRO A 203 3.85 12.57 26.41
C PRO A 203 5.22 11.99 25.99
N ILE A 204 5.47 12.02 24.68
CA ILE A 204 6.81 11.80 24.11
C ILE A 204 7.72 12.97 24.52
N ILE A 205 8.84 12.66 25.18
CA ILE A 205 9.87 13.62 25.58
C ILE A 205 10.90 13.81 24.46
N GLY A 206 11.25 12.76 23.73
CA GLY A 206 12.25 12.82 22.67
C GLY A 206 12.31 11.57 21.78
N GLU A 207 13.04 11.66 20.66
CA GLU A 207 13.32 10.54 19.76
C GLU A 207 14.65 9.87 20.15
N LEU A 208 14.63 8.54 20.29
CA LEU A 208 15.81 7.70 20.49
C LEU A 208 16.37 7.29 19.11
N PRO A 209 17.70 7.12 18.97
CA PRO A 209 18.29 6.63 17.74
C PRO A 209 17.79 5.20 17.44
N LEU A 210 17.56 4.90 16.15
CA LEU A 210 17.42 3.52 15.68
C LEU A 210 18.70 3.08 15.01
N GLU A 211 19.19 1.93 15.43
CA GLU A 211 20.19 1.15 14.74
C GLU A 211 19.52 0.01 13.97
N ARG A 212 20.24 -0.49 12.96
CA ARG A 212 19.89 -1.70 12.21
C ARG A 212 20.92 -2.75 12.58
N GLU A 213 20.47 -3.92 13.01
CA GLU A 213 21.33 -5.08 13.24
C GLU A 213 22.14 -5.41 11.97
N ASP A 214 23.44 -5.68 12.11
CA ASP A 214 24.31 -6.10 10.99
C ASP A 214 24.20 -7.61 10.65
N GLY A 215 23.20 -8.28 11.24
CA GLY A 215 22.84 -9.67 10.98
C GLY A 215 21.91 -9.86 9.77
N PRO A 216 21.66 -11.11 9.34
CA PRO A 216 20.88 -11.41 8.14
C PRO A 216 19.42 -10.95 8.22
N LEU A 217 18.87 -10.83 9.43
CA LEU A 217 17.49 -10.36 9.67
C LEU A 217 17.34 -8.84 9.63
N ALA A 218 18.46 -8.08 9.68
CA ALA A 218 18.48 -6.63 9.73
C ALA A 218 17.46 -6.03 10.72
N ARG A 219 17.39 -6.59 11.94
CA ARG A 219 16.41 -6.21 12.96
C ARG A 219 16.55 -4.77 13.45
N ILE A 220 15.48 -4.25 14.04
CA ILE A 220 15.51 -2.96 14.72
C ILE A 220 16.21 -3.10 16.07
N VAL A 221 17.15 -2.20 16.33
CA VAL A 221 17.91 -2.12 17.57
C VAL A 221 17.77 -0.70 18.12
N VAL A 222 17.33 -0.55 19.37
CA VAL A 222 17.13 0.74 20.04
C VAL A 222 18.09 0.83 21.23
N PRO A 223 19.13 1.68 21.19
CA PRO A 223 19.93 2.01 22.37
C PRO A 223 19.08 2.67 23.46
N VAL A 224 19.26 2.23 24.71
CA VAL A 224 18.44 2.67 25.84
C VAL A 224 19.29 3.47 26.82
N PRO A 225 18.86 4.69 27.24
CA PRO A 225 19.58 5.46 28.25
C PRO A 225 19.55 4.77 29.62
N GLN A 226 20.57 5.02 30.43
CA GLN A 226 20.64 4.51 31.80
C GLN A 226 19.43 4.97 32.64
N GLY A 227 18.92 4.09 33.50
CA GLY A 227 17.79 4.34 34.39
C GLY A 227 16.52 3.60 33.97
N GLU A 228 15.41 4.00 34.59
CA GLU A 228 14.07 3.50 34.29
C GLU A 228 13.39 4.41 33.26
N ASN A 229 12.94 3.82 32.15
CA ASN A 229 12.49 4.53 30.97
C ASN A 229 11.28 3.83 30.34
N VAL A 230 10.35 4.59 29.75
CA VAL A 230 9.30 4.05 28.89
C VAL A 230 9.63 4.39 27.45
N ILE A 231 9.68 3.36 26.60
CA ILE A 231 10.02 3.46 25.18
C ILE A 231 8.82 3.08 24.32
N LEU A 232 8.46 3.94 23.38
CA LEU A 232 7.49 3.65 22.33
C LEU A 232 8.21 3.48 21.00
N LEU A 233 8.23 2.26 20.47
CA LEU A 233 8.59 2.00 19.08
C LEU A 233 7.31 2.10 18.24
N ARG A 234 7.27 3.00 17.25
CA ARG A 234 6.10 3.23 16.37
C ARG A 234 6.53 3.32 14.90
N PHE A 235 5.67 2.84 14.01
CA PHE A 235 5.80 3.04 12.58
C PHE A 235 5.11 4.34 12.15
N ASP A 236 5.90 5.32 11.75
CA ASP A 236 5.46 6.63 11.27
C ASP A 236 5.56 6.77 9.75
N ASP A 237 5.11 7.92 9.25
CA ASP A 237 4.92 8.16 7.83
C ASP A 237 6.26 8.19 7.05
N THR A 238 6.40 7.27 6.10
CA THR A 238 7.66 7.03 5.39
C THR A 238 8.06 8.21 4.48
N PRO A 239 9.36 8.47 4.23
CA PRO A 239 9.79 9.56 3.35
C PRO A 239 9.21 9.49 1.93
N VAL A 240 9.01 8.26 1.41
CA VAL A 240 8.40 8.02 0.09
C VAL A 240 6.92 8.43 0.09
N ARG A 241 6.18 8.12 1.16
CA ARG A 241 4.78 8.51 1.31
C ARG A 241 4.63 10.02 1.44
N GLN A 242 5.48 10.67 2.23
CA GLN A 242 5.52 12.14 2.34
C GLN A 242 5.81 12.79 0.98
N ALA A 243 6.77 12.26 0.21
CA ALA A 243 7.04 12.74 -1.15
C ALA A 243 5.82 12.56 -2.09
N GLY A 244 5.14 11.41 -2.02
CA GLY A 244 3.91 11.14 -2.76
C GLY A 244 2.78 12.13 -2.42
N PHE A 245 2.60 12.45 -1.14
CA PHE A 245 1.66 13.47 -0.67
C PHE A 245 1.97 14.85 -1.29
N TRP A 246 3.23 15.31 -1.21
CA TRP A 246 3.62 16.60 -1.80
C TRP A 246 3.43 16.64 -3.32
N ILE A 247 3.82 15.57 -4.04
CA ILE A 247 3.62 15.47 -5.49
C ILE A 247 2.14 15.56 -5.86
N ALA A 248 1.26 14.84 -5.16
CA ALA A 248 -0.17 14.91 -5.36
C ALA A 248 -0.73 16.32 -5.07
N MET A 249 -0.31 16.94 -3.97
CA MET A 249 -0.72 18.29 -3.59
C MET A 249 -0.30 19.34 -4.64
N PHE A 250 0.95 19.28 -5.13
CA PHE A 250 1.40 20.17 -6.22
C PHE A 250 0.64 19.91 -7.53
N GLY A 251 0.35 18.65 -7.87
CA GLY A 251 -0.49 18.30 -9.02
C GLY A 251 -1.88 18.94 -8.94
N TRP A 252 -2.52 18.90 -7.77
CA TRP A 252 -3.80 19.56 -7.51
C TRP A 252 -3.71 21.09 -7.62
N LEU A 253 -2.66 21.71 -7.09
CA LEU A 253 -2.46 23.16 -7.19
C LEU A 253 -2.24 23.62 -8.64
N VAL A 254 -1.46 22.88 -9.42
CA VAL A 254 -1.25 23.15 -10.86
C VAL A 254 -2.55 23.00 -11.64
N LEU A 255 -3.32 21.93 -11.39
CA LEU A 255 -4.62 21.71 -12.01
C LEU A 255 -5.59 22.86 -11.69
N LEU A 256 -5.67 23.28 -10.43
CA LEU A 256 -6.50 24.41 -10.00
C LEU A 256 -6.06 25.72 -10.68
N ALA A 257 -4.75 25.99 -10.75
CA ALA A 257 -4.22 27.18 -11.41
C ALA A 257 -4.56 27.22 -12.92
N VAL A 258 -4.45 26.09 -13.62
CA VAL A 258 -4.84 25.97 -15.04
C VAL A 258 -6.35 26.22 -15.23
N ILE A 259 -7.19 25.67 -14.34
CA ILE A 259 -8.65 25.90 -14.36
C ILE A 259 -8.96 27.40 -14.15
N LEU A 260 -8.36 28.02 -13.12
CA LEU A 260 -8.58 29.43 -12.80
C LEU A 260 -8.07 30.36 -13.91
N ALA A 261 -6.89 30.12 -14.46
CA ALA A 261 -6.36 30.87 -15.60
C ALA A 261 -7.27 30.74 -16.84
N GLY A 262 -7.74 29.53 -17.14
CA GLY A 262 -8.69 29.26 -18.23
C GLY A 262 -10.08 29.88 -18.03
N LEU A 263 -10.49 30.15 -16.79
CA LEU A 263 -11.71 30.89 -16.46
C LEU A 263 -11.48 32.41 -16.58
N ALA A 264 -10.40 32.93 -16.02
CA ALA A 264 -10.05 34.36 -16.10
C ALA A 264 -9.88 34.81 -17.56
N PHE A 265 -9.20 34.02 -18.40
CA PHE A 265 -9.04 34.27 -19.83
C PHE A 265 -10.38 34.33 -20.57
N ARG A 266 -11.35 33.46 -20.20
CA ARG A 266 -12.71 33.49 -20.76
C ARG A 266 -13.50 34.74 -20.35
N VAL A 267 -13.35 35.21 -19.12
CA VAL A 267 -14.01 36.44 -18.64
C VAL A 267 -13.42 37.66 -19.37
N TRP A 268 -12.10 37.76 -19.44
CA TRP A 268 -11.42 38.84 -20.16
C TRP A 268 -11.83 38.91 -21.63
N ARG A 269 -11.84 37.76 -22.34
CA ARG A 269 -12.24 37.70 -23.75
C ARG A 269 -13.73 38.05 -24.00
N ARG A 270 -14.60 37.93 -22.98
CA ARG A 270 -16.01 38.33 -23.06
C ARG A 270 -16.28 39.80 -22.71
N GLY A 271 -15.37 40.45 -21.97
CA GLY A 271 -15.48 41.87 -21.61
C GLY A 271 -14.88 42.84 -22.64
N GLY A 272 -14.32 42.33 -23.73
CA GLY A 272 -13.70 43.09 -24.82
C GLY A 272 -14.46 43.05 -26.16
N GLN A 273 -15.73 42.64 -26.14
CA GLN A 273 -16.68 42.74 -27.25
C GLN A 273 -17.88 43.58 -26.81
#